data_AF-A0A9J7N6W0-F1
#
_entry.id   AF-A0A9J7N6W0-F1
#
_cell.length_a   1.000
_cell.length_b   1.000
_cell.length_c   1.000
_cell.angle_alpha   90.00
_cell.angle_beta   90.00
_cell.angle_gamma   90.00
#
_symmetry.space_group_name_H-M   'P 1'
#
loop_
_entity.id
_entity.type
_entity.pdbx_description
1 polymer ?
#
loop_
_entity_poly.entity_id
_entity_poly.type
_entity_poly.pdbx_seq_one_letter_code
_entity_poly.pdbx_strand_id
1 'polypeptide(L)'
;MAAKHRPILLITITSGLLLGCWGQSVPRLIDLTWTLKAGIPVHPFFPPYQFTIVYRDDHPGGYYLESNEIAMNEHTGTHIDAPAHFARGAWRLDQIPLGHLTGPGVMIDVRDRIGDNTDYAVTAQDLQDWEREYGHIPEGGIIMLRSGWGEQFYEEGPVPYLGVGQKNDSLLHSPGLHPDAAQWLVDNRDVKVIGFDTVSADTGDSKTCPTHKILLPNNIIIIENVGHLNEMPPTGSTVYAMPIKIGDGSGAPSRVFAIIDERTSDAGLTTSDFILVLASAIVLIVQAI
;
A
#
# COMPACT_ATOMS: atom_id res chain seq x y z
N MET A 1 -34.06 -17.90 60.69
CA MET A 1 -32.64 -18.17 60.39
C MET A 1 -32.38 -17.76 58.95
N ALA A 2 -31.34 -16.97 58.72
CA ALA A 2 -31.15 -16.13 57.54
C ALA A 2 -30.81 -16.91 56.26
N ALA A 3 -31.48 -16.57 55.15
CA ALA A 3 -31.05 -16.93 53.80
C ALA A 3 -30.01 -15.91 53.32
N LYS A 4 -28.73 -16.31 53.29
CA LYS A 4 -27.65 -15.56 52.62
C LYS A 4 -27.81 -15.71 51.11
N HIS A 5 -28.50 -14.78 50.47
CA HIS A 5 -28.55 -14.72 49.00
C HIS A 5 -27.24 -14.16 48.43
N ARG A 6 -26.49 -15.08 47.82
CA ARG A 6 -25.49 -14.97 46.74
C ARG A 6 -25.13 -13.55 46.24
N PRO A 7 -24.00 -12.97 46.69
CA PRO A 7 -23.36 -11.81 46.05
C PRO A 7 -22.44 -12.20 44.86
N ILE A 8 -22.27 -13.49 44.57
CA ILE A 8 -21.22 -13.98 43.65
C ILE A 8 -21.61 -13.84 42.16
N LEU A 9 -22.90 -13.94 41.83
CA LEU A 9 -23.37 -13.90 40.45
C LEU A 9 -23.36 -12.49 39.84
N LEU A 10 -23.45 -11.44 40.67
CA LEU A 10 -23.45 -10.05 40.19
C LEU A 10 -22.02 -9.55 39.87
N ILE A 11 -21.00 -10.09 40.57
CA ILE A 11 -19.59 -9.73 40.37
C ILE A 11 -19.05 -10.32 39.05
N THR A 12 -19.55 -11.47 38.61
CA THR A 12 -19.08 -12.15 37.38
C THR A 12 -19.55 -11.46 36.10
N ILE A 13 -20.73 -10.83 36.09
CA ILE A 13 -21.22 -10.09 34.92
C ILE A 13 -20.48 -8.74 34.76
N THR A 14 -20.12 -8.09 35.87
CA THR A 14 -19.33 -6.84 35.83
C THR A 14 -17.87 -7.07 35.41
N SER A 15 -17.25 -8.20 35.75
CA SER A 15 -15.87 -8.48 35.36
C SER A 15 -15.72 -8.86 33.88
N GLY A 16 -16.73 -9.52 33.28
CA GLY A 16 -16.74 -9.84 31.84
C GLY A 16 -16.97 -8.61 30.95
N LEU A 17 -17.74 -7.62 31.42
CA LEU A 17 -17.96 -6.36 30.71
C LEU A 17 -16.81 -5.37 30.88
N LEU A 18 -16.06 -5.43 31.99
CA LEU A 18 -14.89 -4.57 32.21
C LEU A 18 -13.63 -5.06 31.51
N LEU A 19 -13.51 -6.36 31.16
CA LEU A 19 -12.37 -6.89 30.38
C LEU A 19 -12.46 -6.56 28.87
N GLY A 20 -13.65 -6.29 28.34
CA GLY A 20 -13.85 -5.92 26.93
C GLY A 20 -13.44 -4.48 26.56
N CYS A 21 -12.99 -3.69 27.53
CA CYS A 21 -12.63 -2.28 27.34
C CYS A 21 -11.16 -1.96 27.62
N TRP A 22 -10.30 -2.96 27.83
CA TRP A 22 -8.86 -2.73 28.02
C TRP A 22 -8.18 -2.68 26.65
N GLY A 23 -8.00 -1.46 26.16
CA GLY A 23 -7.09 -1.13 25.06
C GLY A 23 -7.50 -1.66 23.69
N GLN A 24 -8.62 -1.17 23.13
CA GLN A 24 -8.73 -1.22 21.68
C GLN A 24 -7.69 -0.26 21.11
N SER A 25 -6.58 -0.79 20.59
CA SER A 25 -5.64 0.04 19.84
C SER A 25 -6.38 0.63 18.66
N VAL A 26 -6.25 1.96 18.51
CA VAL A 26 -6.85 2.68 17.40
C VAL A 26 -6.12 2.24 16.14
N PRO A 27 -6.83 1.83 15.07
CA PRO A 27 -6.18 1.47 13.81
C PRO A 27 -5.23 2.57 13.36
N ARG A 28 -3.99 2.21 13.03
CA ARG A 28 -2.99 3.17 12.54
C ARG A 28 -3.13 3.30 11.03
N LEU A 29 -3.20 4.55 10.56
CA LEU A 29 -3.13 4.87 9.14
C LEU A 29 -1.67 5.14 8.78
N ILE A 30 -1.22 4.53 7.70
CA ILE A 30 0.10 4.72 7.11
C ILE A 30 -0.10 5.43 5.78
N ASP A 31 0.45 6.64 5.64
CA ASP A 31 0.38 7.40 4.40
C ASP A 31 1.46 6.90 3.45
N LEU A 32 1.06 6.29 2.33
CA LEU A 32 1.97 5.73 1.34
C LEU A 32 2.13 6.64 0.12
N THR A 33 1.88 7.93 0.30
CA THR A 33 1.81 8.93 -0.78
C THR A 33 2.86 10.01 -0.59
N TRP A 34 3.63 10.30 -1.64
CA TRP A 34 4.51 11.45 -1.64
C TRP A 34 3.73 12.75 -1.86
N THR A 35 4.18 13.83 -1.21
CA THR A 35 3.59 15.16 -1.43
C THR A 35 3.89 15.66 -2.84
N LEU A 36 2.86 16.02 -3.60
CA LEU A 36 3.02 16.74 -4.86
C LEU A 36 3.50 18.17 -4.59
N LYS A 37 4.70 18.50 -5.08
CA LYS A 37 5.32 19.82 -4.96
C LYS A 37 6.14 20.14 -6.21
N ALA A 38 6.47 21.40 -6.42
CA ALA A 38 7.38 21.77 -7.50
C ALA A 38 8.72 21.03 -7.34
N GLY A 39 9.22 20.45 -8.42
CA GLY A 39 10.50 19.72 -8.43
C GLY A 39 10.43 18.26 -7.98
N ILE A 40 9.23 17.67 -7.80
CA ILE A 40 9.12 16.21 -7.63
C ILE A 40 9.69 15.47 -8.85
N PRO A 41 10.16 14.23 -8.66
CA PRO A 41 10.49 13.36 -9.78
C PRO A 41 9.27 13.12 -10.68
N VAL A 42 9.47 13.27 -11.98
CA VAL A 42 8.49 12.96 -13.03
C VAL A 42 9.26 12.31 -14.17
N HIS A 43 8.64 11.33 -14.85
CA HIS A 43 9.24 10.70 -16.02
C HIS A 43 9.66 11.78 -17.06
N PRO A 44 10.89 11.73 -17.63
CA PRO A 44 11.43 12.83 -18.47
C PRO A 44 10.62 13.21 -19.73
N PHE A 45 9.73 12.33 -20.19
CA PHE A 45 8.86 12.59 -21.34
C PHE A 45 7.62 13.43 -20.99
N PHE A 46 7.31 13.62 -19.72
CA PHE A 46 6.10 14.33 -19.30
C PHE A 46 6.42 15.76 -18.82
N PRO A 47 5.46 16.69 -18.98
CA PRO A 47 5.58 18.01 -18.38
C PRO A 47 5.74 17.92 -16.86
N PRO A 48 6.53 18.81 -16.23
CA PRO A 48 6.66 18.84 -14.78
C PRO A 48 5.33 19.25 -14.11
N TYR A 49 5.16 18.86 -12.86
CA TYR A 49 4.08 19.35 -12.01
C TYR A 49 4.13 20.88 -11.87
N GLN A 50 3.01 21.53 -12.15
CA GLN A 50 2.85 22.98 -12.01
C GLN A 50 1.80 23.30 -10.95
N PHE A 51 2.16 24.22 -10.06
CA PHE A 51 1.29 24.76 -9.03
C PHE A 51 1.35 26.29 -9.09
N THR A 52 0.22 26.92 -9.38
CA THR A 52 0.13 28.38 -9.53
C THR A 52 -0.83 28.93 -8.50
N ILE A 53 -0.35 29.88 -7.69
CA ILE A 53 -1.21 30.61 -6.76
C ILE A 53 -2.05 31.60 -7.58
N VAL A 54 -3.36 31.38 -7.63
CA VAL A 54 -4.31 32.26 -8.34
C VAL A 54 -4.70 33.43 -7.45
N TYR A 55 -5.01 33.13 -6.19
CA TYR A 55 -5.36 34.12 -5.18
C TYR A 55 -4.98 33.60 -3.80
N ARG A 56 -4.42 34.45 -2.94
CA ARG A 56 -4.04 34.12 -1.57
C ARG A 56 -3.94 35.40 -0.74
N ASP A 57 -5.07 35.95 -0.32
CA ASP A 57 -5.13 37.19 0.46
C ASP A 57 -6.52 37.41 1.11
N ASP A 58 -6.67 38.52 1.84
CA ASP A 58 -7.96 39.03 2.31
C ASP A 58 -8.79 39.58 1.13
N HIS A 59 -9.93 38.95 0.87
CA HIS A 59 -10.85 39.33 -0.19
C HIS A 59 -11.64 40.60 0.17
N PRO A 60 -11.87 41.54 -0.77
CA PRO A 60 -12.66 42.76 -0.53
C PRO A 60 -14.08 42.53 0.00
N GLY A 61 -14.60 41.30 -0.14
CA GLY A 61 -15.86 40.86 0.44
C GLY A 61 -15.83 40.59 1.96
N GLY A 62 -14.69 40.82 2.63
CA GLY A 62 -14.54 40.67 4.09
C GLY A 62 -14.23 39.25 4.55
N TYR A 63 -13.62 38.41 3.71
CA TYR A 63 -13.20 37.04 4.05
C TYR A 63 -11.83 36.73 3.43
N TYR A 64 -11.06 35.83 4.05
CA TYR A 64 -9.83 35.32 3.44
C TYR A 64 -10.17 34.33 2.32
N LEU A 65 -9.52 34.46 1.17
CA LEU A 65 -9.66 33.53 0.06
C LEU A 65 -8.30 33.00 -0.36
N GLU A 66 -8.24 31.70 -0.62
CA GLU A 66 -7.09 31.05 -1.23
C GLU A 66 -7.54 30.09 -2.32
N SER A 67 -6.94 30.20 -3.50
CA SER A 67 -7.23 29.39 -4.67
C SER A 67 -5.95 29.21 -5.49
N ASN A 68 -5.74 28.00 -5.97
CA ASN A 68 -4.56 27.62 -6.73
C ASN A 68 -4.97 26.81 -7.96
N GLU A 69 -4.21 26.93 -9.04
CA GLU A 69 -4.30 26.10 -10.23
C GLU A 69 -3.23 25.01 -10.20
N ILE A 70 -3.59 23.83 -10.71
CA ILE A 70 -2.73 22.67 -10.76
C ILE A 70 -2.75 22.13 -12.19
N ALA A 71 -1.58 21.89 -12.78
CA ALA A 71 -1.44 21.21 -14.06
C ALA A 71 -0.35 20.13 -13.97
N MET A 72 -0.67 18.91 -14.43
CA MET A 72 0.24 17.77 -14.39
C MET A 72 -0.18 16.70 -15.41
N ASN A 73 0.71 15.75 -15.66
CA ASN A 73 0.38 14.52 -16.39
C ASN A 73 -0.36 13.53 -15.46
N GLU A 74 -1.20 12.66 -16.01
CA GLU A 74 -1.89 11.58 -15.27
C GLU A 74 -0.94 10.72 -14.42
N HIS A 75 0.29 10.51 -14.94
CA HIS A 75 1.34 9.68 -14.36
C HIS A 75 2.36 10.50 -13.57
N THR A 76 1.86 11.34 -12.65
CA THR A 76 2.69 12.26 -11.84
C THR A 76 2.61 11.93 -10.35
N GLY A 77 3.76 11.81 -9.69
CA GLY A 77 3.86 11.47 -8.26
C GLY A 77 3.36 10.06 -7.97
N THR A 78 2.87 9.80 -6.75
CA THR A 78 2.20 8.54 -6.43
C THR A 78 0.89 8.46 -7.23
N HIS A 79 0.83 7.55 -8.19
CA HIS A 79 -0.28 7.51 -9.16
C HIS A 79 -0.68 6.09 -9.52
N ILE A 80 -1.90 5.96 -10.06
CA ILE A 80 -2.44 4.71 -10.60
C ILE A 80 -2.29 4.71 -12.12
N ASP A 81 -1.90 3.55 -12.64
CA ASP A 81 -2.07 3.21 -14.05
C ASP A 81 -3.31 2.33 -14.23
N ALA A 82 -4.27 2.83 -15.00
CA ALA A 82 -5.44 2.07 -15.39
C ALA A 82 -5.08 1.03 -16.48
N PRO A 83 -5.84 -0.07 -16.61
CA PRO A 83 -5.61 -1.08 -17.64
C PRO A 83 -5.48 -0.50 -19.05
N ALA A 84 -6.29 0.51 -19.37
CA ALA A 84 -6.27 1.22 -20.65
C ALA A 84 -4.92 1.90 -20.99
N HIS A 85 -4.04 2.11 -20.01
CA HIS A 85 -2.70 2.68 -20.22
C HIS A 85 -1.86 1.82 -21.18
N PHE A 86 -1.96 0.48 -21.10
CA PHE A 86 -1.27 -0.45 -22.01
C PHE A 86 -2.19 -1.44 -22.73
N ALA A 87 -3.49 -1.51 -22.40
CA ALA A 87 -4.43 -2.47 -22.98
C ALA A 87 -5.60 -1.77 -23.69
N ARG A 88 -5.65 -1.87 -25.03
CA ARG A 88 -6.72 -1.25 -25.82
C ARG A 88 -8.09 -1.83 -25.44
N GLY A 89 -9.02 -0.95 -25.07
CA GLY A 89 -10.39 -1.32 -24.74
C GLY A 89 -10.57 -1.90 -23.33
N ALA A 90 -9.52 -1.93 -22.52
CA ALA A 90 -9.61 -2.27 -21.10
C ALA A 90 -10.14 -1.08 -20.29
N TRP A 91 -10.31 -1.28 -18.98
CA TRP A 91 -10.82 -0.25 -18.08
C TRP A 91 -9.95 1.01 -18.12
N ARG A 92 -10.59 2.14 -18.39
CA ARG A 92 -10.07 3.46 -18.06
C ARG A 92 -10.25 3.73 -16.58
N LEU A 93 -9.58 4.76 -16.07
CA LEU A 93 -9.53 5.04 -14.63
C LEU A 93 -10.92 5.15 -13.99
N ASP A 94 -11.86 5.86 -14.62
CA ASP A 94 -13.22 6.06 -14.12
C ASP A 94 -14.10 4.80 -14.15
N GLN A 95 -13.63 3.76 -14.84
CA GLN A 95 -14.32 2.47 -15.04
C GLN A 95 -13.82 1.39 -14.09
N ILE A 96 -12.69 1.59 -13.41
CA ILE A 96 -12.16 0.63 -12.43
C ILE A 96 -13.18 0.50 -11.27
N PRO A 97 -13.63 -0.72 -10.94
CA PRO A 97 -14.50 -0.91 -9.79
C PRO A 97 -13.81 -0.45 -8.50
N LEU A 98 -14.51 0.31 -7.65
CA LEU A 98 -13.90 0.83 -6.41
C LEU A 98 -13.37 -0.28 -5.49
N GLY A 99 -14.06 -1.43 -5.43
CA GLY A 99 -13.61 -2.60 -4.67
C GLY A 99 -12.36 -3.29 -5.25
N HIS A 100 -11.91 -2.88 -6.44
CA HIS A 100 -10.64 -3.30 -7.05
C HIS A 100 -9.46 -2.46 -6.55
N LEU A 101 -9.73 -1.28 -5.98
CA LEU A 101 -8.74 -0.32 -5.47
C LEU A 101 -8.52 -0.43 -3.96
N THR A 102 -9.03 -1.49 -3.35
CA THR A 102 -8.84 -1.80 -1.94
C THR A 102 -8.86 -3.31 -1.68
N GLY A 103 -8.10 -3.74 -0.69
CA GLY A 103 -8.00 -5.15 -0.32
C GLY A 103 -6.93 -5.41 0.73
N PRO A 104 -6.77 -6.69 1.14
CA PRO A 104 -5.69 -7.11 2.03
C PRO A 104 -4.32 -6.76 1.42
N GLY A 105 -3.51 -6.03 2.19
CA GLY A 105 -2.20 -5.56 1.77
C GLY A 105 -1.07 -6.44 2.27
N VAL A 106 -0.09 -6.70 1.40
CA VAL A 106 1.19 -7.31 1.74
C VAL A 106 2.34 -6.42 1.31
N MET A 107 3.40 -6.35 2.12
CA MET A 107 4.63 -5.63 1.79
C MET A 107 5.75 -6.64 1.54
N ILE A 108 6.26 -6.64 0.30
CA ILE A 108 7.35 -7.53 -0.14
C ILE A 108 8.63 -6.70 -0.19
N ASP A 109 9.49 -6.90 0.81
CA ASP A 109 10.79 -6.23 0.91
C ASP A 109 11.85 -7.02 0.15
N VAL A 110 12.46 -6.40 -0.86
CA VAL A 110 13.53 -7.00 -1.67
C VAL A 110 14.86 -6.25 -1.53
N ARG A 111 14.97 -5.29 -0.60
CA ARG A 111 16.17 -4.44 -0.47
C ARG A 111 17.46 -5.23 -0.37
N ASP A 112 17.45 -6.30 0.41
CA ASP A 112 18.61 -7.17 0.63
C ASP A 112 18.99 -8.00 -0.61
N ARG A 113 18.11 -8.09 -1.62
CA ARG A 113 18.34 -8.82 -2.87
C ARG A 113 18.98 -7.97 -3.97
N ILE A 114 18.79 -6.66 -3.91
CA ILE A 114 19.22 -5.72 -4.95
C ILE A 114 20.75 -5.66 -5.06
N GLY A 115 21.44 -5.59 -3.91
CA GLY A 115 22.90 -5.43 -3.88
C GLY A 115 23.35 -4.19 -4.66
N ASP A 116 24.33 -4.35 -5.55
CA ASP A 116 24.83 -3.27 -6.42
C ASP A 116 24.09 -3.16 -7.77
N ASN A 117 23.00 -3.94 -7.96
CA ASN A 117 22.23 -3.94 -9.21
C ASN A 117 21.08 -2.94 -9.13
N THR A 118 21.29 -1.72 -9.60
CA THR A 118 20.25 -0.67 -9.66
C THR A 118 19.05 -1.06 -10.51
N ASP A 119 19.19 -2.04 -11.42
CA ASP A 119 18.13 -2.54 -12.30
C ASP A 119 17.70 -3.96 -11.90
N TYR A 120 17.68 -4.22 -10.58
CA TYR A 120 17.22 -5.50 -10.07
C TYR A 120 15.75 -5.74 -10.44
N ALA A 121 15.52 -6.81 -11.20
CA ALA A 121 14.20 -7.25 -11.62
C ALA A 121 13.71 -8.34 -10.67
N VAL A 122 12.72 -8.01 -9.83
CA VAL A 122 12.14 -8.94 -8.85
C VAL A 122 11.49 -10.11 -9.56
N THR A 123 11.92 -11.32 -9.22
CA THR A 123 11.58 -12.56 -9.92
C THR A 123 10.40 -13.28 -9.27
N ALA A 124 9.83 -14.27 -9.99
CA ALA A 124 8.84 -15.16 -9.41
C ALA A 124 9.36 -15.91 -8.17
N GLN A 125 10.67 -16.19 -8.12
CA GLN A 125 11.29 -16.85 -6.97
C GLN A 125 11.28 -15.94 -5.74
N ASP A 126 11.50 -14.63 -5.89
CA ASP A 126 11.46 -13.68 -4.77
C ASP A 126 10.06 -13.61 -4.14
N LEU A 127 9.02 -13.65 -4.97
CA LEU A 127 7.62 -13.69 -4.50
C LEU A 127 7.33 -14.99 -3.74
N GLN A 128 7.80 -16.13 -4.26
CA GLN A 128 7.64 -17.43 -3.60
C GLN A 128 8.45 -17.51 -2.30
N ASP A 129 9.64 -16.92 -2.26
CA ASP A 129 10.46 -16.84 -1.05
C ASP A 129 9.75 -16.05 0.04
N TRP A 130 9.17 -14.90 -0.32
CA TRP A 130 8.35 -14.11 0.59
C TRP A 130 7.17 -14.92 1.13
N GLU A 131 6.46 -15.68 0.28
CA GLU A 131 5.34 -16.50 0.75
C GLU A 131 5.75 -17.65 1.66
N ARG A 132 6.96 -18.20 1.49
CA ARG A 132 7.50 -19.21 2.42
C ARG A 132 7.73 -18.64 3.81
N GLU A 133 8.02 -17.36 3.92
CA GLU A 133 8.30 -16.69 5.19
C GLU A 133 7.03 -16.11 5.83
N TYR A 134 6.19 -15.43 5.05
CA TYR A 134 5.07 -14.63 5.54
C TYR A 134 3.69 -15.24 5.26
N GLY A 135 3.62 -16.34 4.52
CA GLY A 135 2.39 -17.00 4.11
C GLY A 135 1.90 -16.55 2.74
N HIS A 136 0.84 -17.18 2.25
CA HIS A 136 0.32 -16.97 0.91
C HIS A 136 -0.19 -15.53 0.71
N ILE A 137 0.05 -14.94 -0.46
CA ILE A 137 -0.56 -13.65 -0.84
C ILE A 137 -2.09 -13.84 -0.83
N PRO A 138 -2.86 -13.05 -0.07
CA PRO A 138 -4.30 -13.25 0.09
C PRO A 138 -5.05 -13.03 -1.23
N GLU A 139 -6.22 -13.70 -1.38
CA GLU A 139 -7.15 -13.43 -2.49
C GLU A 139 -7.64 -11.98 -2.46
N GLY A 140 -7.80 -11.39 -3.65
CA GLY A 140 -8.03 -9.96 -3.82
C GLY A 140 -6.91 -9.10 -3.23
N GLY A 141 -5.69 -9.62 -3.16
CA GLY A 141 -4.56 -9.00 -2.49
C GLY A 141 -4.02 -7.76 -3.21
N ILE A 142 -3.42 -6.86 -2.44
CA ILE A 142 -2.66 -5.71 -2.92
C ILE A 142 -1.22 -5.86 -2.47
N ILE A 143 -0.31 -5.91 -3.43
CA ILE A 143 1.13 -6.04 -3.18
C ILE A 143 1.75 -4.66 -3.15
N MET A 144 2.59 -4.40 -2.15
CA MET A 144 3.49 -3.25 -2.11
C MET A 144 4.93 -3.75 -2.16
N LEU A 145 5.59 -3.56 -3.30
CA LEU A 145 6.96 -4.00 -3.53
C LEU A 145 7.91 -2.90 -3.08
N ARG A 146 8.69 -3.19 -2.05
CA ARG A 146 9.66 -2.28 -1.44
C ARG A 146 11.06 -2.63 -1.92
N SER A 147 11.60 -1.80 -2.80
CA SER A 147 12.99 -1.88 -3.24
C SER A 147 13.92 -0.97 -2.44
N GLY A 148 13.38 -0.07 -1.62
CA GLY A 148 14.14 0.96 -0.89
C GLY A 148 14.49 2.17 -1.75
N TRP A 149 14.17 2.15 -3.05
CA TRP A 149 14.53 3.20 -3.99
C TRP A 149 13.88 4.55 -3.65
N GLY A 150 12.58 4.54 -3.34
CA GLY A 150 11.83 5.72 -2.93
C GLY A 150 12.37 6.35 -1.66
N GLU A 151 12.69 5.52 -0.67
CA GLU A 151 13.27 5.94 0.61
C GLU A 151 14.64 6.60 0.44
N GLN A 152 15.43 6.10 -0.50
CA GLN A 152 16.79 6.58 -0.69
C GLN A 152 16.85 7.85 -1.56
N PHE A 153 16.05 7.93 -2.62
CA PHE A 153 16.30 8.93 -3.67
C PHE A 153 15.17 9.91 -3.93
N TYR A 154 13.92 9.63 -3.51
CA TYR A 154 12.76 10.44 -3.94
C TYR A 154 12.89 11.90 -3.49
N GLU A 155 13.32 12.12 -2.25
CA GLU A 155 13.50 13.47 -1.70
C GLU A 155 14.78 14.17 -2.18
N GLU A 156 15.77 13.44 -2.70
CA GLU A 156 16.98 14.02 -3.30
C GLU A 156 16.70 14.70 -4.65
N GLY A 157 15.53 14.45 -5.22
CA GLY A 157 15.03 15.11 -6.42
C GLY A 157 15.14 14.23 -7.67
N PRO A 158 14.81 14.80 -8.85
CA PRO A 158 14.61 14.02 -10.06
C PRO A 158 15.87 13.32 -10.54
N VAL A 159 17.06 13.90 -10.40
CA VAL A 159 18.29 13.29 -10.97
C VAL A 159 18.67 12.00 -10.25
N PRO A 160 18.81 11.97 -8.90
CA PRO A 160 19.09 10.72 -8.19
C PRO A 160 17.95 9.70 -8.33
N TYR A 161 16.70 10.15 -8.20
CA TYR A 161 15.54 9.25 -8.24
C TYR A 161 15.33 8.59 -9.60
N LEU A 162 15.58 9.30 -10.69
CA LEU A 162 15.46 8.75 -12.03
C LEU A 162 16.68 7.91 -12.44
N GLY A 163 17.72 7.85 -11.61
CA GLY A 163 18.96 7.15 -11.91
C GLY A 163 19.75 7.75 -13.08
N VAL A 164 19.45 8.98 -13.48
CA VAL A 164 20.09 9.63 -14.64
C VAL A 164 21.55 9.95 -14.32
N GLY A 165 22.47 9.49 -15.17
CA GLY A 165 23.92 9.73 -15.02
C GLY A 165 24.68 8.63 -14.27
N GLN A 166 24.04 7.51 -13.93
CA GLN A 166 24.73 6.30 -13.47
C GLN A 166 25.11 5.42 -14.68
N LYS A 167 26.40 5.36 -15.00
CA LYS A 167 27.05 4.44 -15.96
C LYS A 167 26.60 4.44 -17.44
N ASN A 168 25.48 5.01 -17.86
CA ASN A 168 25.11 5.19 -19.27
C ASN A 168 24.09 6.33 -19.46
N ASP A 169 24.44 7.37 -20.25
CA ASP A 169 23.72 8.65 -20.36
C ASP A 169 22.37 8.59 -21.12
N SER A 170 21.66 7.45 -21.14
CA SER A 170 20.43 7.34 -21.94
C SER A 170 19.30 6.50 -21.35
N LEU A 171 19.46 5.94 -20.14
CA LEU A 171 18.45 5.10 -19.49
C LEU A 171 18.16 5.61 -18.09
N LEU A 172 16.90 5.49 -17.67
CA LEU A 172 16.57 5.57 -16.25
C LEU A 172 17.18 4.32 -15.59
N HIS A 173 17.44 4.39 -14.30
CA HIS A 173 17.87 3.24 -13.53
C HIS A 173 17.02 3.15 -12.28
N SER A 174 16.40 2.00 -12.08
CA SER A 174 15.63 1.68 -10.88
C SER A 174 15.24 0.21 -10.90
N PRO A 175 15.03 -0.41 -9.73
CA PRO A 175 14.43 -1.74 -9.64
C PRO A 175 13.05 -1.79 -10.30
N GLY A 176 12.58 -3.00 -10.58
CA GLY A 176 11.25 -3.24 -11.13
C GLY A 176 10.85 -4.70 -10.99
N LEU A 177 9.70 -5.06 -11.55
CA LEU A 177 9.25 -6.45 -11.60
C LEU A 177 9.78 -7.13 -12.87
N HIS A 178 10.31 -8.33 -12.73
CA HIS A 178 10.67 -9.15 -13.86
C HIS A 178 9.39 -9.73 -14.53
N PRO A 179 9.36 -9.91 -15.88
CA PRO A 179 8.19 -10.44 -16.57
C PRO A 179 7.75 -11.84 -16.11
N ASP A 180 8.67 -12.66 -15.62
CA ASP A 180 8.33 -13.97 -15.06
C ASP A 180 7.50 -13.87 -13.77
N ALA A 181 7.77 -12.88 -12.93
CA ALA A 181 7.06 -12.59 -11.70
C ALA A 181 5.68 -12.02 -12.02
N ALA A 182 5.61 -11.11 -12.99
CA ALA A 182 4.35 -10.58 -13.50
C ALA A 182 3.45 -11.72 -14.02
N GLN A 183 4.00 -12.62 -14.84
CA GLN A 183 3.25 -13.76 -15.38
C GLN A 183 2.87 -14.74 -14.28
N TRP A 184 3.77 -15.02 -13.34
CA TRP A 184 3.49 -15.90 -12.21
C TRP A 184 2.34 -15.39 -11.35
N LEU A 185 2.28 -14.08 -11.08
CA LEU A 185 1.16 -13.46 -10.37
C LEU A 185 -0.15 -13.67 -11.13
N VAL A 186 -0.19 -13.38 -12.43
CA VAL A 186 -1.37 -13.60 -13.28
C VAL A 186 -1.85 -15.06 -13.25
N ASP A 187 -0.91 -16.00 -13.31
CA ASP A 187 -1.24 -17.42 -13.44
C ASP A 187 -1.62 -18.06 -12.10
N ASN A 188 -1.14 -17.53 -10.98
CA ASN A 188 -1.19 -18.23 -9.70
C ASN A 188 -1.87 -17.47 -8.57
N ARG A 189 -2.13 -16.16 -8.70
CA ARG A 189 -2.65 -15.33 -7.60
C ARG A 189 -3.81 -14.45 -8.05
N ASP A 190 -4.79 -14.27 -7.17
CA ASP A 190 -5.84 -13.26 -7.33
C ASP A 190 -5.35 -11.92 -6.73
N VAL A 191 -4.50 -11.22 -7.49
CA VAL A 191 -3.97 -9.89 -7.12
C VAL A 191 -4.74 -8.82 -7.88
N LYS A 192 -5.16 -7.78 -7.17
CA LYS A 192 -5.86 -6.65 -7.77
C LYS A 192 -4.93 -5.52 -8.17
N VAL A 193 -3.93 -5.26 -7.33
CA VAL A 193 -3.05 -4.10 -7.42
C VAL A 193 -1.64 -4.49 -7.01
N ILE A 194 -0.64 -3.94 -7.70
CA ILE A 194 0.75 -3.94 -7.25
C ILE A 194 1.30 -2.50 -7.25
N GLY A 195 1.94 -2.12 -6.15
CA GLY A 195 2.58 -0.83 -5.99
C GLY A 195 4.10 -0.94 -5.94
N PHE A 196 4.79 0.04 -6.52
CA PHE A 196 6.24 0.13 -6.63
C PHE A 196 6.73 1.46 -6.04
N ASP A 197 7.84 1.46 -5.32
CA ASP A 197 8.49 2.68 -4.82
C ASP A 197 9.39 3.38 -5.87
N THR A 198 9.31 2.95 -7.12
CA THR A 198 10.06 3.42 -8.29
C THR A 198 9.15 4.18 -9.28
N VAL A 199 9.77 4.86 -10.25
CA VAL A 199 9.09 5.62 -11.32
C VAL A 199 8.45 4.72 -12.40
N SER A 200 8.56 3.42 -12.25
CA SER A 200 8.13 2.43 -13.25
C SER A 200 7.93 1.06 -12.59
N ALA A 201 6.88 0.33 -12.97
CA ALA A 201 6.73 -1.10 -12.64
C ALA A 201 7.79 -2.00 -13.30
N ASP A 202 8.27 -1.60 -14.48
CA ASP A 202 9.42 -2.21 -15.15
C ASP A 202 10.73 -1.63 -14.60
N THR A 203 11.85 -2.35 -14.78
CA THR A 203 13.17 -1.80 -14.48
C THR A 203 13.43 -0.52 -15.28
N GLY A 204 14.17 0.43 -14.72
CA GLY A 204 14.39 1.75 -15.33
C GLY A 204 15.02 1.68 -16.73
N ASP A 205 15.83 0.65 -16.97
CA ASP A 205 16.49 0.41 -18.26
C ASP A 205 15.56 -0.17 -19.34
N SER A 206 14.35 -0.60 -18.98
CA SER A 206 13.38 -1.22 -19.88
C SER A 206 12.88 -0.26 -20.96
N LYS A 207 12.82 -0.76 -22.20
CA LYS A 207 12.30 -0.03 -23.38
C LYS A 207 10.99 -0.57 -23.93
N THR A 208 10.57 -1.74 -23.43
CA THR A 208 9.44 -2.47 -23.99
C THR A 208 8.30 -2.64 -22.99
N CYS A 209 8.51 -2.24 -21.73
CA CYS A 209 7.54 -2.30 -20.64
C CYS A 209 6.77 -3.65 -20.55
N PRO A 210 7.48 -4.80 -20.56
CA PRO A 210 6.83 -6.11 -20.52
C PRO A 210 5.97 -6.31 -19.28
N THR A 211 6.35 -5.80 -18.11
CA THR A 211 5.55 -5.93 -16.88
C THR A 211 4.21 -5.23 -17.02
N HIS A 212 4.19 -3.98 -17.49
CA HIS A 212 2.94 -3.27 -17.79
C HIS A 212 2.05 -4.06 -18.76
N LYS A 213 2.64 -4.61 -19.82
CA LYS A 213 1.95 -5.40 -20.85
C LYS A 213 1.43 -6.76 -20.37
N ILE A 214 1.89 -7.25 -19.22
CA ILE A 214 1.40 -8.49 -18.62
C ILE A 214 0.32 -8.17 -17.58
N LEU A 215 0.56 -7.22 -16.69
CA LEU A 215 -0.33 -6.93 -15.56
C LEU A 215 -1.62 -6.22 -15.99
N LEU A 216 -1.49 -5.12 -16.73
CA LEU A 216 -2.62 -4.25 -17.04
C LEU A 216 -3.72 -4.92 -17.90
N PRO A 217 -3.41 -5.72 -18.94
CA PRO A 217 -4.44 -6.46 -19.66
C PRO A 217 -5.20 -7.49 -18.82
N ASN A 218 -4.61 -7.94 -17.71
CA ASN A 218 -5.24 -8.86 -16.75
C ASN A 218 -5.94 -8.12 -15.59
N ASN A 219 -6.16 -6.80 -15.74
CA ASN A 219 -6.75 -5.92 -14.73
C ASN A 219 -6.00 -5.91 -13.39
N ILE A 220 -4.69 -6.21 -13.39
CA ILE A 220 -3.83 -5.98 -12.23
C ILE A 220 -3.34 -4.54 -12.33
N ILE A 221 -3.87 -3.68 -11.49
CA ILE A 221 -3.61 -2.24 -11.46
C ILE A 221 -2.18 -2.00 -10.96
N ILE A 222 -1.50 -1.02 -11.55
CA ILE A 222 -0.16 -0.61 -11.12
C ILE A 222 -0.27 0.71 -10.34
N ILE A 223 0.52 0.81 -9.27
CA ILE A 223 0.78 2.07 -8.57
C ILE A 223 2.28 2.33 -8.62
N GLU A 224 2.68 3.51 -9.05
CA GLU A 224 4.09 3.90 -9.10
C GLU A 224 4.38 5.01 -8.09
N ASN A 225 5.66 5.16 -7.74
CA ASN A 225 6.14 6.13 -6.76
C ASN A 225 5.42 6.01 -5.40
N VAL A 226 5.25 4.79 -4.89
CA VAL A 226 4.70 4.57 -3.54
C VAL A 226 5.70 5.06 -2.49
N GLY A 227 5.21 5.81 -1.51
CA GLY A 227 6.01 6.35 -0.41
C GLY A 227 5.96 5.50 0.85
N HIS A 228 6.94 5.70 1.72
CA HIS A 228 6.96 5.22 3.12
C HIS A 228 6.65 3.73 3.34
N LEU A 229 7.07 2.86 2.40
CA LEU A 229 6.86 1.42 2.52
C LEU A 229 7.55 0.79 3.74
N ASN A 230 8.59 1.44 4.27
CA ASN A 230 9.24 1.09 5.54
C ASN A 230 8.31 1.09 6.75
N GLU A 231 7.15 1.76 6.67
CA GLU A 231 6.18 1.80 7.75
C GLU A 231 5.14 0.68 7.69
N MET A 232 5.02 0.00 6.55
CA MET A 232 4.02 -1.06 6.33
C MET A 232 4.58 -2.42 6.79
N PRO A 233 3.85 -3.19 7.62
CA PRO A 233 4.26 -4.53 7.99
C PRO A 233 4.14 -5.48 6.78
N PRO A 234 4.90 -6.60 6.76
CA PRO A 234 4.81 -7.59 5.68
C PRO A 234 3.39 -8.09 5.44
N THR A 235 2.59 -8.30 6.49
CA THR A 235 1.19 -8.75 6.41
C THR A 235 0.31 -8.01 7.43
N GLY A 236 -1.02 -8.17 7.31
CA GLY A 236 -1.98 -7.62 8.28
C GLY A 236 -2.45 -6.18 7.99
N SER A 237 -2.15 -5.66 6.81
CA SER A 237 -2.63 -4.35 6.36
C SER A 237 -3.89 -4.47 5.51
N THR A 238 -4.70 -3.42 5.45
CA THR A 238 -5.67 -3.19 4.36
C THR A 238 -5.25 -1.95 3.59
N VAL A 239 -5.05 -2.08 2.28
CA VAL A 239 -4.60 -0.98 1.43
C VAL A 239 -5.78 -0.32 0.72
N TYR A 240 -5.66 0.98 0.53
CA TYR A 240 -6.59 1.84 -0.19
C TYR A 240 -5.81 2.69 -1.17
N ALA A 241 -6.14 2.60 -2.46
CA ALA A 241 -5.57 3.44 -3.51
C ALA A 241 -6.68 4.32 -4.10
N MET A 242 -6.72 5.60 -3.71
CA MET A 242 -7.83 6.50 -4.01
C MET A 242 -7.43 7.59 -5.01
N PRO A 243 -7.57 7.34 -6.33
CA PRO A 243 -7.22 8.30 -7.38
C PRO A 243 -8.28 9.39 -7.54
N ILE A 244 -7.88 10.51 -8.13
CA ILE A 244 -8.84 11.46 -8.71
C ILE A 244 -9.62 10.72 -9.82
N LYS A 245 -10.95 10.77 -9.80
CA LYS A 245 -11.78 10.06 -10.78
C LYS A 245 -11.86 10.84 -12.11
N ILE A 246 -10.84 10.70 -12.94
CA ILE A 246 -10.74 11.33 -14.27
C ILE A 246 -11.49 10.48 -15.31
N GLY A 247 -12.48 11.09 -15.97
CA GLY A 247 -13.20 10.47 -17.09
C GLY A 247 -12.29 10.25 -18.29
N ASP A 248 -12.38 9.08 -18.91
CA ASP A 248 -11.53 8.63 -20.03
C ASP A 248 -10.01 8.50 -19.72
N GLY A 249 -9.60 8.67 -18.45
CA GLY A 249 -8.20 8.73 -18.05
C GLY A 249 -7.46 7.40 -18.17
N SER A 250 -6.17 7.45 -18.50
CA SER A 250 -5.26 6.30 -18.47
C SER A 250 -4.58 6.11 -17.12
N GLY A 251 -4.60 7.13 -16.27
CA GLY A 251 -4.12 7.10 -14.90
C GLY A 251 -4.54 8.35 -14.13
N ALA A 252 -4.15 8.43 -12.86
CA ALA A 252 -4.20 9.68 -12.09
C ALA A 252 -3.36 9.58 -10.81
N PRO A 253 -2.90 10.73 -10.27
CA PRO A 253 -2.40 10.78 -8.90
C PRO A 253 -3.41 10.22 -7.91
N SER A 254 -2.90 9.51 -6.91
CA SER A 254 -3.70 8.74 -5.97
C SER A 254 -3.23 8.96 -4.54
N ARG A 255 -4.19 9.14 -3.62
CA ARG A 255 -3.89 9.04 -2.19
C ARG A 255 -3.91 7.57 -1.81
N VAL A 256 -2.73 6.99 -1.71
CA VAL A 256 -2.49 5.62 -1.31
C VAL A 256 -2.17 5.58 0.18
N PHE A 257 -2.86 4.74 0.92
CA PHE A 257 -2.62 4.54 2.35
C PHE A 257 -2.95 3.12 2.76
N ALA A 258 -2.38 2.69 3.89
CA ALA A 258 -2.70 1.42 4.53
C ALA A 258 -3.32 1.66 5.90
N ILE A 259 -4.24 0.80 6.29
CA ILE A 259 -4.73 0.69 7.66
C ILE A 259 -4.17 -0.60 8.24
N ILE A 260 -3.51 -0.50 9.38
CA ILE A 260 -3.13 -1.66 10.19
C ILE A 260 -4.04 -1.72 11.42
N ASP A 261 -4.64 -2.88 11.65
CA ASP A 261 -5.52 -3.13 12.77
C ASP A 261 -4.94 -4.27 13.63
N GLU A 262 -4.30 -3.90 14.74
CA GLU A 262 -3.70 -4.86 15.68
C GLU A 262 -4.74 -5.81 16.30
N ARG A 263 -6.05 -5.54 16.14
CA ARG A 263 -7.13 -6.44 16.56
C ARG A 263 -7.22 -7.72 15.72
N THR A 264 -6.61 -7.73 14.53
CA THR A 264 -6.65 -8.87 13.60
C THR A 264 -5.39 -9.73 13.60
N SER A 265 -4.26 -9.22 14.11
CA SER A 265 -3.04 -10.00 14.32
C SER A 265 -3.14 -10.99 15.48
N ASP A 266 -4.01 -10.72 16.46
CA ASP A 266 -4.23 -11.56 17.64
C ASP A 266 -5.40 -12.55 17.51
N ALA A 267 -5.93 -12.76 16.29
CA ALA A 267 -7.00 -13.74 16.07
C ALA A 267 -6.54 -15.21 16.30
N GLY A 268 -5.26 -15.44 16.60
CA GLY A 268 -4.83 -16.64 17.29
C GLY A 268 -4.87 -16.41 18.79
N LEU A 269 -5.85 -17.02 19.49
CA LEU A 269 -5.85 -17.12 20.95
C LEU A 269 -4.44 -17.49 21.42
N THR A 270 -3.79 -16.61 22.17
CA THR A 270 -2.46 -16.91 22.68
C THR A 270 -2.57 -18.02 23.72
N THR A 271 -1.51 -18.81 23.92
CA THR A 271 -1.48 -19.87 24.93
C THR A 271 -1.82 -19.34 26.34
N SER A 272 -1.48 -18.07 26.61
CA SER A 272 -1.86 -17.33 27.82
C SER A 272 -3.36 -17.16 27.98
N ASP A 273 -4.08 -16.87 26.90
CA ASP A 273 -5.54 -16.71 26.90
C ASP A 273 -6.22 -18.06 27.21
N PHE A 274 -5.69 -19.15 26.65
CA PHE A 274 -6.15 -20.50 26.96
C PHE A 274 -5.92 -20.89 28.43
N ILE A 275 -4.75 -20.53 28.99
CA ILE A 275 -4.43 -20.79 30.41
C ILE A 275 -5.34 -19.98 31.32
N LEU A 276 -5.67 -18.73 31.00
CA LEU A 276 -6.59 -17.91 31.79
C LEU A 276 -8.01 -18.47 31.76
N VAL A 277 -8.49 -18.90 30.59
CA VAL A 277 -9.82 -19.54 30.43
C VAL A 277 -9.89 -20.88 31.17
N LEU A 278 -8.85 -21.71 31.09
CA LEU A 278 -8.76 -22.96 31.85
C LEU A 278 -8.65 -22.74 33.36
N ALA A 279 -7.84 -21.79 33.81
CA ALA A 279 -7.68 -21.48 35.23
C ALA A 279 -9.00 -20.96 35.84
N SER A 280 -9.73 -20.12 35.12
CA SER A 280 -11.04 -19.63 35.58
C SER A 280 -12.11 -20.71 35.56
N ALA A 281 -12.09 -21.66 34.60
CA ALA A 281 -12.96 -22.83 34.61
C ALA A 281 -12.67 -23.81 35.76
N ILE A 282 -11.38 -24.03 36.11
CA ILE A 282 -10.98 -24.91 37.22
C ILE A 282 -11.37 -24.32 38.58
N VAL A 283 -11.21 -23.01 38.78
CA VAL A 283 -11.63 -22.32 40.02
C VAL A 283 -13.15 -22.41 40.22
N LEU A 284 -13.94 -22.39 39.15
CA LEU A 284 -15.40 -22.55 39.20
C LEU A 284 -15.81 -23.98 39.60
N ILE A 285 -15.09 -25.02 39.15
CA ILE A 285 -15.38 -26.41 39.51
C ILE A 285 -15.02 -26.69 40.98
N VAL A 286 -13.91 -26.13 41.47
CA VAL A 286 -13.47 -26.31 42.87
C VAL A 286 -14.37 -25.58 43.87
N GLN A 287 -15.08 -24.52 43.46
CA GLN A 287 -16.05 -23.81 44.32
C GLN A 287 -17.47 -24.39 44.25
N ALA A 288 -17.74 -25.35 43.36
CA ALA A 288 -19.04 -25.99 43.18
C ALA A 288 -19.15 -27.40 43.82
N ILE A 289 -18.04 -27.93 44.36
CA ILE A 289 -17.95 -29.16 45.16
C ILE A 289 -17.83 -28.77 46.64
#